data_AF-A0AAN5AUA3-F1
#
_entry.id   AF-A0AAN5AUA3-F1
#
_cell.length_a   1.000
_cell.length_b   1.000
_cell.length_c   1.000
_cell.angle_alpha   90.00
_cell.angle_beta   90.00
_cell.angle_gamma   90.00
#
_symmetry.space_group_name_H-M   'P 1'
#
loop_
_entity.id
_entity.type
_entity.pdbx_description
1 polymer ?
#
loop_
_entity_poly.entity_id
_entity_poly.type
_entity_poly.pdbx_seq_one_letter_code
_entity_poly.pdbx_strand_id
1 'polypeptide(L)' 'MILAFLEKKLGAKGGEITQFLQKGTSTMERYLKSLKEKGLIEYRGSRKTGGYFKK' A
#
# COMPACT_ATOMS: atom_id res chain seq x y z
N MET A 1 -10.82 -0.04 0.75
CA MET A 1 -10.33 -0.39 -0.61
C MET A 1 -8.89 -0.91 -0.58
N ILE A 2 -7.92 -0.15 -0.06
CA ILE A 2 -6.50 -0.60 -0.02
C ILE A 2 -6.30 -1.87 0.82
N LEU A 3 -6.93 -1.96 1.99
CA LEU A 3 -6.81 -3.15 2.85
C LEU A 3 -7.34 -4.42 2.15
N ALA A 4 -8.51 -4.34 1.53
CA ALA A 4 -9.08 -5.44 0.75
C ALA A 4 -8.21 -5.82 -0.47
N PHE A 5 -7.49 -4.87 -1.06
CA PHE A 5 -6.51 -5.16 -2.11
C PHE A 5 -5.30 -5.91 -1.54
N LEU A 6 -4.77 -5.47 -0.39
CA LEU A 6 -3.63 -6.13 0.26
C LEU A 6 -3.99 -7.52 0.80
N GLU A 7 -5.25 -7.78 1.14
CA GLU A 7 -5.74 -9.14 1.47
C GLU A 7 -5.68 -10.08 0.26
N LYS A 8 -5.93 -9.57 -0.95
CA LYS A 8 -5.87 -10.36 -2.19
C LYS A 8 -4.46 -10.45 -2.77
N LYS A 9 -3.65 -9.41 -2.61
CA LYS A 9 -2.28 -9.30 -3.12
C LYS A 9 -1.37 -8.69 -2.05
N LEU A 10 -0.77 -9.57 -1.25
CA LEU A 10 0.22 -9.21 -0.24
C LEU A 10 1.51 -8.74 -0.91
N GLY A 11 2.20 -7.79 -0.29
CA GLY A 11 3.50 -7.29 -0.78
C GLY A 11 3.41 -6.40 -2.01
N ALA A 12 2.23 -5.86 -2.31
CA ALA A 12 2.07 -4.96 -3.44
C ALA A 12 2.82 -3.63 -3.23
N LYS A 13 3.39 -3.10 -4.30
CA LYS A 13 4.06 -1.78 -4.28
C LYS A 13 3.06 -0.64 -4.37
N GLY A 14 3.45 0.54 -3.87
CA GLY A 14 2.64 1.75 -3.96
C GLY A 14 2.19 2.07 -5.39
N GLY A 15 3.06 1.87 -6.38
CA GLY A 15 2.73 2.03 -7.80
C GLY A 15 1.66 1.06 -8.29
N GLU A 16 1.73 -0.21 -7.91
CA GLU A 16 0.74 -1.23 -8.29
C GLU A 16 -0.63 -0.93 -7.66
N ILE A 17 -0.64 -0.51 -6.39
CA ILE A 17 -1.86 -0.11 -5.68
C ILE A 17 -2.50 1.10 -6.37
N THR A 18 -1.67 2.06 -6.81
CA THR A 18 -2.11 3.29 -7.50
C THR A 18 -2.72 2.96 -8.87
N GLN A 19 -2.07 2.10 -9.65
CA GLN A 19 -2.57 1.64 -10.95
C GLN A 19 -3.89 0.87 -10.81
N PHE A 20 -3.99 -0.03 -9.83
CA PHE A 20 -5.19 -0.82 -9.60
C PHE A 20 -6.40 0.05 -9.20
N LEU A 21 -6.18 1.02 -8.30
CA LEU A 21 -7.24 1.89 -7.80
C LEU A 21 -7.56 3.07 -8.74
N GLN A 22 -6.75 3.27 -9.79
CA GLN A 22 -6.86 4.40 -10.73
C GLN A 22 -6.98 5.75 -10.00
N LYS A 23 -6.18 5.94 -8.94
CA LYS A 23 -6.12 7.18 -8.15
C LYS A 23 -4.81 7.90 -8.39
N GLY A 24 -4.80 9.21 -8.12
CA GLY A 24 -3.57 9.99 -8.15
C GLY A 24 -2.56 9.51 -7.11
N THR A 25 -1.28 9.56 -7.46
CA THR A 25 -0.15 9.15 -6.60
C THR A 25 -0.15 9.87 -5.25
N SER A 26 -0.38 11.18 -5.24
CA SER A 26 -0.42 11.99 -4.02
C SER A 26 -1.51 11.55 -3.04
N THR A 27 -2.68 11.20 -3.55
CA THR A 27 -3.79 10.69 -2.73
C THR A 27 -3.44 9.31 -2.17
N MET A 28 -2.78 8.49 -2.98
CA MET A 28 -2.38 7.14 -2.60
C MET A 28 -1.31 7.14 -1.51
N GLU A 29 -0.30 8.00 -1.63
CA GLU A 29 0.71 8.22 -0.60
C GLU A 29 0.10 8.70 0.71
N ARG A 30 -0.82 9.67 0.65
CA ARG A 30 -1.55 10.14 1.84
C ARG A 30 -2.29 9.01 2.53
N TYR A 31 -3.01 8.18 1.78
CA TYR A 31 -3.75 7.05 2.35
C TYR A 31 -2.82 5.98 2.95
N LEU A 32 -1.74 5.62 2.25
CA LEU A 32 -0.75 4.65 2.74
C LEU A 32 -0.09 5.16 4.03
N LYS A 33 0.24 6.46 4.10
CA LYS A 33 0.77 7.10 5.31
C LYS A 33 -0.21 6.99 6.48
N SER A 34 -1.47 7.39 6.29
CA SER A 34 -2.47 7.30 7.35
C SER A 34 -2.75 5.86 7.79
N LEU A 35 -2.71 4.87 6.89
CA LEU A 35 -2.88 3.47 7.23
C LEU A 35 -1.69 2.90 8.01
N LYS A 36 -0.47 3.33 7.65
CA LYS A 36 0.76 2.97 8.36
C LYS A 36 0.79 3.58 9.77
N GLU A 37 0.41 4.85 9.91
CA GLU A 37 0.31 5.54 11.20
C GLU A 37 -0.72 4.88 12.13
N LYS A 38 -1.83 4.38 11.57
CA LYS A 38 -2.83 3.58 12.30
C LYS A 38 -2.37 2.15 12.62
N GLY A 39 -1.20 1.73 12.15
CA GLY A 39 -0.68 0.38 12.35
C GLY A 39 -1.45 -0.71 11.61
N LEU A 40 -2.26 -0.37 10.60
CA LEU A 40 -3.05 -1.34 9.82
C LEU A 40 -2.27 -1.98 8.68
N ILE A 41 -1.21 -1.31 8.23
CA ILE A 41 -0.30 -1.82 7.21
C ILE A 41 1.14 -1.53 7.60
N GLU A 42 2.05 -2.27 6.99
CA GLU A 42 3.47 -2.00 7.08
C GLU A 42 4.15 -2.25 5.74
N TYR A 43 5.26 -1.56 5.51
CA TYR A 43 6.12 -1.81 4.36
C TYR A 43 7.21 -2.78 4.78
N ARG A 44 7.31 -3.93 4.11
CA ARG A 44 8.34 -4.95 4.36
C ARG A 44 9.28 -5.05 3.17
N GLY A 45 10.58 -5.21 3.42
CA GLY A 45 11.62 -5.36 2.41
C GLY A 45 12.32 -4.07 1.99
N SER A 46 13.19 -4.17 0.98
CA SER A 46 13.97 -3.03 0.47
C SER A 46 13.12 -2.10 -0.39
N ARG A 47 13.49 -0.83 -0.58
CA ARG A 47 12.76 0.10 -1.47
C ARG A 47 12.57 -0.45 -2.91
N LYS A 48 13.48 -1.30 -3.38
CA LYS A 48 13.48 -1.84 -4.76
C LYS A 48 12.60 -3.09 -4.90
N THR A 49 12.51 -3.91 -3.86
CA THR A 49 11.83 -5.24 -3.90
C THR A 49 10.69 -5.40 -2.92
N GLY A 50 10.61 -4.53 -1.91
CA GLY A 50 9.61 -4.56 -0.86
C GLY A 50 8.25 -4.04 -1.30
N GLY A 51 7.28 -4.18 -0.39
CA GLY A 51 5.90 -3.82 -0.62
C GLY A 51 5.10 -3.71 0.68
N TYR A 52 3.84 -3.34 0.54
CA TYR A 52 2.93 -3.16 1.66
C TYR A 52 2.22 -4.46 2.02
N PHE A 53 2.04 -4.67 3.31
CA PHE A 53 1.34 -5.81 3.91
C PHE A 53 0.32 -5.30 4.90
N LYS A 54 -0.82 -5.99 5.00
CA LYS A 54 -1.76 -5.78 6.10
C LYS A 54 -1.14 -6.35 7.37
N LYS A 55 -1.23 -5.60 8.48
CA LYS A 55 -0.82 -6.05 9.81
C LYS A 55 -1.94 -6.82 10.49
#